data_AF-A0A060VMR0-F1
#
_entry.id   AF-A0A060VMR0-F1
#
_cell.length_a   1.000
_cell.length_b   1.000
_cell.length_c   1.000
_cell.angle_alpha   90.00
_cell.angle_beta   90.00
_cell.angle_gamma   90.00
#
_symmetry.space_group_name_H-M   'P 1'
#
loop_
_entity.id
_entity.type
_entity.pdbx_description
1 polymer ?
#
loop_
_entity_poly.entity_id
_entity_poly.type
_entity_poly.pdbx_seq_one_letter_code
_entity_poly.pdbx_strand_id
1 'polypeptide(L)'
;MGNGFQQCNLLKEAEIHAELREFELNRRRQMGLSASHHSLDNIDFDNKEDDQHDQRLLSQFGIWFLVSLCTPSENTPTESLARLVSMVFQWFHSTAYMMDDEVGSLVEKLKPQFVTKWLKTVCDVRFDVMVMCLLPKPVEFARVGGYWDKSCNTVTQLKEGLNRILSLIPYNVISQPLWECFMPEWLEAIRTEVPDQQLKEFREVLSKMFDIELCPLPFSMEEMFGFISCRFSGYPASVQEQALLWLHVSIRPVAFYECPFHIEWFISCVKWTGCHDV
;
A
#
# COMPACT_ATOMS: atom_id res chain seq x y z
N MET A 1 -21.76 -5.95 -22.77
CA MET A 1 -21.09 -5.89 -24.09
C MET A 1 -20.00 -4.81 -24.19
N GLY A 2 -19.68 -4.04 -23.15
CA GLY A 2 -18.64 -2.99 -23.19
C GLY A 2 -17.19 -3.43 -22.91
N ASN A 3 -16.95 -4.56 -22.25
CA ASN A 3 -15.60 -4.95 -21.83
C ASN A 3 -14.74 -5.54 -22.96
N GLY A 4 -15.34 -6.24 -23.93
CA GLY A 4 -14.59 -6.88 -25.03
C GLY A 4 -14.05 -5.90 -26.07
N PHE A 5 -14.72 -4.76 -26.26
CA PHE A 5 -14.30 -3.74 -27.23
C PHE A 5 -13.07 -2.96 -26.72
N GLN A 6 -13.03 -2.67 -25.43
CA GLN A 6 -11.92 -1.98 -24.79
C GLN A 6 -10.69 -2.89 -24.64
N GLN A 7 -10.91 -4.19 -24.42
CA GLN A 7 -9.87 -5.23 -24.43
C GLN A 7 -9.20 -5.37 -25.80
N CYS A 8 -9.97 -5.29 -26.89
CA CYS A 8 -9.44 -5.35 -28.25
C CYS A 8 -8.64 -4.10 -28.64
N ASN A 9 -9.05 -2.92 -28.15
CA ASN A 9 -8.34 -1.67 -28.42
C ASN A 9 -6.96 -1.61 -27.75
N LEU A 10 -6.84 -2.05 -26.49
CA LEU A 10 -5.56 -2.06 -25.78
C LEU A 10 -4.57 -3.08 -26.36
N LEU A 11 -5.05 -4.24 -26.83
CA LEU A 11 -4.22 -5.22 -27.53
C LEU A 11 -3.68 -4.68 -28.85
N LYS A 12 -4.51 -3.97 -29.61
CA LYS A 12 -4.10 -3.30 -30.85
C LYS A 12 -3.08 -2.20 -30.58
N GLU A 13 -3.26 -1.45 -29.50
CA GLU A 13 -2.33 -0.40 -29.09
C GLU A 13 -0.96 -0.98 -28.71
N ALA A 14 -0.93 -2.10 -27.98
CA ALA A 14 0.31 -2.82 -27.66
C ALA A 14 1.04 -3.35 -28.90
N GLU A 15 0.29 -3.84 -29.90
CA GLU A 15 0.84 -4.31 -31.18
C GLU A 15 1.46 -3.16 -31.98
N ILE A 16 0.76 -2.02 -32.07
CA ILE A 16 1.25 -0.80 -32.73
C ILE A 16 2.53 -0.28 -32.06
N HIS A 17 2.59 -0.27 -30.72
CA HIS A 17 3.79 0.15 -30.00
C HIS A 17 4.97 -0.83 -30.16
N ALA A 18 4.72 -2.13 -30.30
CA ALA A 18 5.76 -3.11 -30.61
C ALA A 18 6.30 -2.91 -32.03
N GLU A 19 5.43 -2.69 -33.01
CA GLU A 19 5.79 -2.42 -34.41
C GLU A 19 6.57 -1.11 -34.57
N LEU A 20 6.16 -0.04 -33.88
CA LEU A 20 6.89 1.24 -33.86
C LEU A 20 8.30 1.09 -33.29
N ARG A 21 8.47 0.31 -32.22
CA ARG A 21 9.80 0.01 -31.65
C ARG A 21 10.67 -0.78 -32.62
N GLU A 22 10.12 -1.80 -33.26
CA GLU A 22 10.86 -2.61 -34.24
C GLU A 22 11.25 -1.76 -35.47
N PHE A 23 10.37 -0.87 -35.91
CA PHE A 23 10.64 0.08 -36.98
C PHE A 23 11.76 1.06 -36.62
N GLU A 24 11.72 1.64 -35.41
CA GLU A 24 12.74 2.59 -34.94
C GLU A 24 14.11 1.91 -34.75
N LEU A 25 14.12 0.69 -34.20
CA LEU A 25 15.32 -0.15 -34.08
C LEU A 25 15.91 -0.49 -35.46
N ASN A 26 15.07 -0.85 -36.43
CA ASN A 26 15.51 -1.12 -37.80
C ASN A 26 15.98 0.14 -38.52
N ARG A 27 15.37 1.31 -38.26
CA ARG A 27 15.82 2.61 -38.77
C ARG A 27 17.20 2.97 -38.22
N ARG A 28 17.45 2.79 -36.92
CA ARG A 28 18.76 3.02 -36.28
C ARG A 28 19.84 2.10 -36.85
N ARG A 29 19.50 0.82 -37.13
CA ARG A 29 20.40 -0.14 -37.80
C ARG A 29 20.73 0.28 -39.24
N GLN A 30 19.75 0.74 -40.00
CA GLN A 30 19.94 1.18 -41.40
C GLN A 30 20.75 2.49 -41.51
N MET A 31 20.65 3.38 -40.53
CA MET A 31 21.43 4.63 -40.50
C MET A 31 22.89 4.44 -40.05
N GLY A 32 23.35 3.20 -39.85
CA GLY A 32 24.74 2.93 -39.47
C GLY A 32 25.12 3.41 -38.06
N LEU A 33 24.15 3.76 -37.22
CA LEU A 33 24.33 4.18 -35.82
C LEU A 33 24.61 2.98 -34.88
N SER A 34 25.17 1.89 -35.43
CA SER A 34 25.70 0.80 -34.62
C SER A 34 27.01 1.25 -34.00
N ALA A 35 26.92 1.69 -32.73
CA ALA A 35 28.01 1.94 -31.79
C ALA A 35 29.43 1.94 -32.39
N SER A 36 29.86 3.10 -32.90
CA SER A 36 31.28 3.39 -33.09
C SER A 36 31.73 4.31 -31.96
N HIS A 37 32.74 3.86 -31.21
CA HIS A 37 33.39 4.54 -30.09
C HIS A 37 33.58 6.06 -30.32
N HIS A 38 32.76 6.90 -29.68
CA HIS A 38 33.16 8.15 -29.01
C HIS A 38 31.92 8.88 -28.43
N SER A 39 32.10 9.49 -27.25
CA SER A 39 31.14 10.25 -26.42
C SER A 39 30.24 9.41 -25.49
N LEU A 40 30.74 9.12 -24.29
CA LEU A 40 30.03 8.41 -23.22
C LEU A 40 29.13 9.32 -22.35
N ASP A 41 29.07 10.63 -22.62
CA ASP A 41 28.38 11.56 -21.70
C ASP A 41 26.92 11.89 -22.08
N ASN A 42 26.44 11.50 -23.27
CA ASN A 42 25.09 11.86 -23.73
C ASN A 42 24.12 10.66 -23.91
N ILE A 43 24.60 9.42 -23.85
CA ILE A 43 23.76 8.21 -24.05
C ILE A 43 23.06 7.78 -22.75
N ASP A 44 23.63 8.12 -21.59
CA ASP A 44 23.10 7.73 -20.28
C ASP A 44 21.90 8.58 -19.80
N PHE A 45 21.63 9.72 -20.45
CA PHE A 45 20.47 10.56 -20.11
C PHE A 45 19.22 10.14 -20.90
N ASP A 46 19.36 9.87 -22.20
CA ASP A 46 18.24 9.47 -23.08
C ASP A 46 17.70 8.06 -22.73
N ASN A 47 18.59 7.11 -22.43
CA ASN A 47 18.19 5.73 -22.12
C ASN A 47 17.44 5.61 -20.77
N LYS A 48 17.69 6.48 -19.79
CA LYS A 48 17.03 6.40 -18.48
C LYS A 48 15.57 6.81 -18.53
N GLU A 49 15.22 7.78 -19.39
CA GLU A 49 13.84 8.22 -19.58
C GLU A 49 13.05 7.15 -20.35
N ASP A 50 13.66 6.57 -21.39
CA ASP A 50 13.09 5.43 -22.14
C ASP A 50 12.90 4.19 -21.24
N ASP A 51 13.89 3.84 -20.41
CA ASP A 51 13.80 2.73 -19.45
C ASP A 51 12.71 2.97 -18.39
N GLN A 52 12.56 4.20 -17.92
CA GLN A 52 11.53 4.56 -16.95
C GLN A 52 10.13 4.51 -17.58
N HIS A 53 9.99 4.94 -18.84
CA HIS A 53 8.76 4.81 -19.60
C HIS A 53 8.39 3.34 -19.82
N ASP A 54 9.35 2.51 -20.22
CA ASP A 54 9.16 1.07 -20.43
C ASP A 54 8.82 0.32 -19.12
N GLN A 55 9.45 0.66 -17.99
CA GLN A 55 9.09 0.11 -16.68
C GLN A 55 7.66 0.47 -16.26
N ARG A 56 7.21 1.71 -16.54
CA ARG A 56 5.84 2.15 -16.25
C ARG A 56 4.83 1.41 -17.12
N LEU A 57 5.11 1.26 -18.41
CA LEU A 57 4.29 0.50 -19.35
C LEU A 57 4.23 -0.99 -18.98
N LEU A 58 5.36 -1.58 -18.57
CA LEU A 58 5.42 -2.97 -18.10
C LEU A 58 4.63 -3.18 -16.80
N SER A 59 4.63 -2.19 -15.90
CA SER A 59 3.84 -2.21 -14.68
C SER A 59 2.32 -2.21 -14.97
N GLN A 60 1.90 -1.48 -16.01
CA GLN A 60 0.52 -1.44 -16.48
C GLN A 60 0.05 -2.81 -16.97
N PHE A 61 0.81 -3.42 -17.87
CA PHE A 61 0.48 -4.72 -18.45
C PHE A 61 0.61 -5.85 -17.43
N GLY A 62 1.62 -5.79 -16.56
CA GLY A 62 1.84 -6.78 -15.51
C GLY A 62 0.67 -6.86 -14.52
N ILE A 63 0.21 -5.72 -13.99
CA ILE A 63 -0.93 -5.72 -13.05
C ILE A 63 -2.23 -6.08 -13.74
N TRP A 64 -2.45 -5.61 -14.98
CA TRP A 64 -3.62 -5.96 -15.76
C TRP A 64 -3.70 -7.47 -16.03
N PHE A 65 -2.57 -8.09 -16.38
CA PHE A 65 -2.48 -9.52 -16.60
C PHE A 65 -2.76 -10.32 -15.32
N LEU A 66 -2.20 -9.90 -14.18
CA LEU A 66 -2.43 -10.54 -12.89
C LEU A 66 -3.92 -10.50 -12.48
N VAL A 67 -4.57 -9.36 -12.63
CA VAL A 67 -5.99 -9.19 -12.30
C VAL A 67 -6.90 -9.95 -13.28
N SER A 68 -6.53 -10.01 -14.56
CA SER A 68 -7.37 -10.61 -15.60
C SER A 68 -7.30 -12.14 -15.61
N LEU A 69 -6.21 -12.74 -15.15
CA LEU A 69 -6.01 -14.19 -15.20
C LEU A 69 -6.20 -14.90 -13.86
N CYS A 70 -6.05 -14.18 -12.74
CA CYS A 70 -6.33 -14.76 -11.42
C CYS A 70 -7.75 -14.39 -11.00
N THR A 71 -8.70 -15.32 -11.11
CA THR A 71 -10.01 -15.21 -10.45
C THR A 71 -9.91 -15.88 -9.07
N PRO A 72 -9.81 -15.11 -7.97
CA PRO A 72 -9.64 -15.66 -6.63
C PRO A 72 -10.83 -16.52 -6.25
N SER A 73 -10.57 -17.68 -5.64
CA SER A 73 -11.57 -18.59 -5.11
C SER A 73 -11.10 -19.15 -3.78
N GLU A 74 -11.99 -19.78 -3.02
CA GLU A 74 -11.64 -20.41 -1.73
C GLU A 74 -10.52 -21.46 -1.87
N ASN A 75 -10.45 -22.10 -3.05
CA ASN A 75 -9.49 -23.15 -3.40
C ASN A 75 -8.17 -22.63 -3.97
N THR A 76 -8.06 -21.32 -4.21
CA THR A 76 -6.82 -20.75 -4.76
C THR A 76 -5.68 -20.93 -3.74
N PRO A 77 -4.51 -21.47 -4.13
CA PRO A 77 -3.41 -21.69 -3.20
C PRO A 77 -2.99 -20.41 -2.49
N THR A 78 -3.00 -20.45 -1.15
CA THR A 78 -2.69 -19.31 -0.26
C THR A 78 -1.36 -18.66 -0.60
N GLU A 79 -0.32 -19.45 -0.84
CA GLU A 79 1.03 -18.98 -1.13
C GLU A 79 1.09 -18.13 -2.41
N SER A 80 0.47 -18.61 -3.47
CA SER A 80 0.39 -17.92 -4.75
C SER A 80 -0.48 -16.67 -4.65
N LEU A 81 -1.65 -16.78 -4.02
CA LEU A 81 -2.56 -15.63 -3.88
C LEU A 81 -1.93 -14.52 -3.05
N ALA A 82 -1.26 -14.85 -1.95
CA ALA A 82 -0.58 -13.88 -1.10
C ALA A 82 0.57 -13.17 -1.83
N ARG A 83 1.36 -13.89 -2.64
CA ARG A 83 2.38 -13.26 -3.51
C ARG A 83 1.75 -12.23 -4.43
N LEU A 84 0.64 -12.59 -5.08
CA LEU A 84 -0.05 -11.71 -6.02
C LEU A 84 -0.61 -10.47 -5.31
N VAL A 85 -1.26 -10.64 -4.16
CA VAL A 85 -1.76 -9.52 -3.34
C VAL A 85 -0.62 -8.61 -2.91
N SER A 86 0.49 -9.16 -2.41
CA SER A 86 1.65 -8.36 -2.01
C SER A 86 2.32 -7.65 -3.19
N MET A 87 2.38 -8.28 -4.38
CA MET A 87 2.84 -7.62 -5.62
C MET A 87 1.95 -6.44 -5.98
N VAL A 88 0.63 -6.61 -5.87
CA VAL A 88 -0.34 -5.53 -6.12
C VAL A 88 -0.15 -4.40 -5.12
N PHE A 89 -0.03 -4.69 -3.82
CA PHE A 89 0.23 -3.66 -2.81
C PHE A 89 1.54 -2.92 -3.04
N GLN A 90 2.60 -3.64 -3.41
CA GLN A 90 3.87 -3.03 -3.77
C GLN A 90 3.73 -2.12 -5.00
N TRP A 91 2.92 -2.53 -5.99
CA TRP A 91 2.64 -1.72 -7.17
C TRP A 91 1.87 -0.43 -6.83
N PHE A 92 0.88 -0.47 -5.93
CA PHE A 92 0.24 0.75 -5.42
C PHE A 92 1.25 1.73 -4.83
N HIS A 93 2.16 1.23 -3.97
CA HIS A 93 3.21 2.04 -3.36
C HIS A 93 4.16 2.65 -4.39
N SER A 94 4.71 1.82 -5.28
CA SER A 94 5.67 2.25 -6.29
C SER A 94 5.08 3.23 -7.31
N THR A 95 3.76 3.25 -7.48
CA THR A 95 3.06 4.14 -8.41
C THR A 95 2.38 5.34 -7.75
N ALA A 96 2.40 5.44 -6.41
CA ALA A 96 1.68 6.49 -5.68
C ALA A 96 2.18 7.93 -5.98
N TYR A 97 3.43 8.05 -6.45
CA TYR A 97 4.08 9.33 -6.75
C TYR A 97 4.51 9.44 -8.21
N MET A 98 3.82 8.73 -9.12
CA MET A 98 4.08 8.90 -10.55
C MET A 98 3.76 10.32 -11.01
N MET A 99 4.46 10.77 -12.04
CA MET A 99 4.21 12.06 -12.67
C MET A 99 2.78 12.11 -13.23
N ASP A 100 2.15 13.29 -13.21
CA ASP A 100 0.84 13.53 -13.82
C ASP A 100 0.96 13.68 -15.36
N ASP A 101 1.53 12.64 -15.97
CA ASP A 101 1.62 12.46 -17.41
C ASP A 101 0.55 11.43 -17.88
N GLU A 102 0.50 11.19 -19.19
CA GLU A 102 -0.49 10.28 -19.78
C GLU A 102 -0.44 8.88 -19.16
N VAL A 103 0.76 8.38 -18.86
CA VAL A 103 0.98 7.06 -18.28
C VAL A 103 0.54 7.03 -16.81
N GLY A 104 0.91 8.04 -16.03
CA GLY A 104 0.45 8.21 -14.65
C GLY A 104 -1.08 8.28 -14.55
N SER A 105 -1.72 9.09 -15.41
CA SER A 105 -3.17 9.21 -15.47
C SER A 105 -3.86 7.88 -15.79
N LEU A 106 -3.27 7.07 -16.67
CA LEU A 106 -3.80 5.75 -17.00
C LEU A 106 -3.67 4.76 -15.84
N VAL A 107 -2.52 4.73 -15.17
CA VAL A 107 -2.29 3.93 -13.96
C VAL A 107 -3.30 4.28 -12.87
N GLU A 108 -3.52 5.58 -12.63
CA GLU A 108 -4.52 6.05 -11.66
C GLU A 108 -5.96 5.65 -12.02
N LYS A 109 -6.30 5.55 -13.31
CA LYS A 109 -7.60 5.03 -13.75
C LYS A 109 -7.72 3.51 -13.55
N LEU A 110 -6.65 2.75 -13.79
CA LEU A 110 -6.66 1.29 -13.67
C LEU A 110 -6.88 0.81 -12.23
N LYS A 111 -6.31 1.51 -11.25
CA LYS A 111 -6.42 1.19 -9.82
C LYS A 111 -7.88 0.95 -9.38
N PRO A 112 -8.79 1.94 -9.41
CA PRO A 112 -10.18 1.74 -9.01
C PRO A 112 -11.00 0.92 -10.03
N GLN A 113 -10.66 0.97 -11.33
CA GLN A 113 -11.46 0.30 -12.36
C GLN A 113 -11.35 -1.23 -12.31
N PHE A 114 -10.16 -1.76 -12.04
CA PHE A 114 -9.86 -3.18 -12.10
C PHE A 114 -9.24 -3.70 -10.81
N VAL A 115 -8.16 -3.08 -10.35
CA VAL A 115 -7.32 -3.64 -9.28
C VAL A 115 -8.03 -3.63 -7.94
N THR A 116 -8.68 -2.53 -7.57
CA THR A 116 -9.48 -2.44 -6.33
C THR A 116 -10.64 -3.42 -6.34
N LYS A 117 -11.29 -3.67 -7.48
CA LYS A 117 -12.39 -4.65 -7.57
C LYS A 117 -11.89 -6.07 -7.36
N TRP A 118 -10.71 -6.39 -7.91
CA TRP A 118 -10.06 -7.66 -7.69
C TRP A 118 -9.67 -7.85 -6.22
N LEU A 119 -9.05 -6.84 -5.60
CA LEU A 119 -8.71 -6.86 -4.18
C LEU A 119 -9.93 -7.02 -3.27
N LYS A 120 -11.06 -6.37 -3.62
CA LYS A 120 -12.34 -6.58 -2.91
C LYS A 120 -12.81 -8.03 -3.03
N THR A 121 -12.73 -8.62 -4.22
CA THR A 121 -13.06 -10.04 -4.43
C THR A 121 -12.14 -10.96 -3.60
N VAL A 122 -10.83 -10.67 -3.54
CA VAL A 122 -9.91 -11.39 -2.66
C VAL A 122 -10.33 -11.24 -1.20
N CYS A 123 -10.67 -10.03 -0.77
CA CYS A 123 -11.10 -9.76 0.60
C CYS A 123 -12.38 -10.52 0.96
N ASP A 124 -13.34 -10.63 0.04
CA ASP A 124 -14.62 -11.32 0.27
C ASP A 124 -14.44 -12.84 0.37
N VAL A 125 -13.55 -13.42 -0.44
CA VAL A 125 -13.40 -14.88 -0.55
C VAL A 125 -12.26 -15.44 0.32
N ARG A 126 -11.21 -14.64 0.53
CA ARG A 126 -9.94 -15.00 1.21
C ARG A 126 -9.46 -13.84 2.09
N PHE A 127 -10.32 -13.42 3.03
CA PHE A 127 -10.00 -12.38 4.01
C PHE A 127 -8.70 -12.64 4.77
N ASP A 128 -8.43 -13.90 5.11
CA ASP A 128 -7.21 -14.36 5.78
C ASP A 128 -5.94 -13.95 5.01
N VAL A 129 -5.97 -14.04 3.67
CA VAL A 129 -4.85 -13.66 2.82
C VAL A 129 -4.63 -12.15 2.83
N MET A 130 -5.70 -11.36 2.83
CA MET A 130 -5.60 -9.89 2.93
C MET A 130 -4.92 -9.49 4.24
N VAL A 131 -5.38 -10.03 5.38
CA VAL A 131 -4.78 -9.76 6.70
C VAL A 131 -3.30 -10.14 6.70
N MET A 132 -2.99 -11.36 6.26
CA MET A 132 -1.61 -11.88 6.22
C MET A 132 -0.65 -10.99 5.42
N CYS A 133 -1.11 -10.39 4.31
CA CYS A 133 -0.29 -9.50 3.49
C CYS A 133 -0.14 -8.08 4.08
N LEU A 134 -1.06 -7.67 4.95
CA LEU A 134 -1.08 -6.35 5.60
C LEU A 134 -0.34 -6.32 6.94
N LEU A 135 0.07 -7.47 7.51
CA LEU A 135 0.83 -7.53 8.76
C LEU A 135 2.20 -6.82 8.66
N PRO A 136 2.73 -6.30 9.78
CA PRO A 136 4.08 -5.68 9.83
C PRO A 136 5.20 -6.66 9.48
N LYS A 137 4.97 -7.94 9.73
CA LYS A 137 5.87 -9.05 9.40
C LYS A 137 5.08 -10.12 8.66
N PRO A 138 4.80 -9.92 7.36
CA PRO A 138 4.09 -10.92 6.59
C PRO A 138 4.95 -12.18 6.47
N VAL A 139 4.28 -13.30 6.21
CA VAL A 139 4.91 -14.59 5.93
C VAL A 139 5.89 -14.50 4.77
N GLU A 140 6.90 -15.37 4.74
CA GLU A 140 8.05 -15.27 3.82
C GLU A 140 7.65 -15.11 2.35
N PHE A 141 6.69 -15.91 1.86
CA PHE A 141 6.24 -15.81 0.48
C PHE A 141 5.46 -14.53 0.16
N ALA A 142 4.90 -13.84 1.16
CA ALA A 142 4.21 -12.56 0.98
C ALA A 142 5.14 -11.34 1.10
N ARG A 143 6.44 -11.55 1.38
CA ARG A 143 7.46 -10.49 1.41
C ARG A 143 7.91 -10.14 -0.02
N VAL A 144 7.12 -9.29 -0.67
CA VAL A 144 7.39 -8.78 -2.01
C VAL A 144 7.84 -7.32 -1.92
N GLY A 145 8.89 -6.96 -2.67
CA GLY A 145 9.48 -5.62 -2.70
C GLY A 145 10.87 -5.58 -2.05
N GLY A 146 11.69 -4.61 -2.46
CA GLY A 146 13.11 -4.55 -2.10
C GLY A 146 13.43 -4.18 -0.65
N TYR A 147 12.47 -3.63 0.12
CA TYR A 147 12.74 -3.30 1.53
C TYR A 147 12.76 -4.54 2.44
N TRP A 148 12.34 -5.70 1.95
CA TRP A 148 12.49 -6.99 2.64
C TRP A 148 13.90 -7.58 2.53
N ASP A 149 14.78 -6.95 1.75
CA ASP A 149 16.17 -7.38 1.60
C ASP A 149 16.93 -7.29 2.92
N LYS A 150 17.88 -8.23 3.12
CA LYS A 150 18.64 -8.41 4.37
C LYS A 150 19.46 -7.20 4.82
N SER A 151 19.60 -6.17 3.98
CA SER A 151 20.36 -4.95 4.26
C SER A 151 19.53 -3.80 4.85
N CYS A 152 18.19 -3.86 4.78
CA CYS A 152 17.32 -2.84 5.37
C CYS A 152 17.16 -3.06 6.88
N ASN A 153 17.25 -1.99 7.67
CA ASN A 153 16.98 -2.06 9.10
C ASN A 153 15.45 -2.13 9.38
N THR A 154 15.08 -2.60 10.58
CA THR A 154 13.68 -2.77 10.98
C THR A 154 12.87 -1.47 10.92
N VAL A 155 13.48 -0.33 11.24
CA VAL A 155 12.81 0.98 11.19
C VAL A 155 12.40 1.34 9.77
N THR A 156 13.32 1.18 8.81
CA THR A 156 13.03 1.38 7.39
C THR A 156 11.96 0.41 6.91
N GLN A 157 12.04 -0.87 7.29
CA GLN A 157 11.03 -1.87 6.91
C GLN A 157 9.63 -1.52 7.39
N LEU A 158 9.49 -1.13 8.66
CA LEU A 158 8.21 -0.75 9.22
C LEU A 158 7.68 0.55 8.57
N LYS A 159 8.55 1.54 8.37
CA LYS A 159 8.17 2.82 7.74
C LYS A 159 7.67 2.63 6.30
N GLU A 160 8.42 1.88 5.49
CA GLU A 160 8.02 1.56 4.11
C GLU A 160 6.73 0.74 4.06
N GLY A 161 6.57 -0.21 4.98
CA GLY A 161 5.35 -1.00 5.06
C GLY A 161 4.10 -0.17 5.43
N LEU A 162 4.22 0.81 6.33
CA LEU A 162 3.13 1.76 6.60
C LEU A 162 2.85 2.67 5.40
N ASN A 163 3.88 3.20 4.72
CA ASN A 163 3.69 3.99 3.50
C ASN A 163 2.97 3.19 2.40
N ARG A 164 3.30 1.90 2.28
CA ARG A 164 2.59 0.98 1.39
C ARG A 164 1.12 0.86 1.77
N ILE A 165 0.78 0.72 3.06
CA ILE A 165 -0.63 0.71 3.50
C ILE A 165 -1.30 2.06 3.19
N LEU A 166 -0.63 3.18 3.46
CA LEU A 166 -1.12 4.52 3.16
C LEU A 166 -1.47 4.68 1.67
N SER A 167 -0.69 4.07 0.77
CA SER A 167 -0.96 4.09 -0.68
C SER A 167 -2.25 3.35 -1.09
N LEU A 168 -2.78 2.47 -0.23
CA LEU A 168 -4.02 1.71 -0.49
C LEU A 168 -5.27 2.45 -0.02
N ILE A 169 -5.12 3.36 0.94
CA ILE A 169 -6.22 4.06 1.62
C ILE A 169 -7.11 4.85 0.65
N PRO A 170 -6.56 5.70 -0.26
CA PRO A 170 -7.38 6.51 -1.19
C PRO A 170 -8.31 5.68 -2.08
N TYR A 171 -8.00 4.40 -2.25
CA TYR A 171 -8.75 3.49 -3.13
C TYR A 171 -9.73 2.60 -2.36
N ASN A 172 -9.94 2.84 -1.07
CA ASN A 172 -10.87 2.09 -0.22
C ASN A 172 -10.65 0.57 -0.30
N VAL A 173 -9.38 0.16 -0.32
CA VAL A 173 -8.94 -1.24 -0.22
C VAL A 173 -8.96 -1.70 1.24
N ILE A 174 -8.65 -0.78 2.16
CA ILE A 174 -8.61 -1.03 3.60
C ILE A 174 -10.00 -0.82 4.19
N SER A 175 -10.68 -1.92 4.49
CA SER A 175 -11.96 -1.91 5.21
C SER A 175 -11.74 -1.89 6.73
N GLN A 176 -12.77 -1.50 7.49
CA GLN A 176 -12.70 -1.49 8.95
C GLN A 176 -12.32 -2.86 9.54
N PRO A 177 -12.89 -4.00 9.09
CA PRO A 177 -12.48 -5.31 9.63
C PRO A 177 -10.99 -5.62 9.39
N LEU A 178 -10.43 -5.21 8.24
CA LEU A 178 -8.99 -5.35 7.99
C LEU A 178 -8.19 -4.48 8.95
N TRP A 179 -8.59 -3.22 9.10
CA TRP A 179 -7.94 -2.25 9.98
C TRP A 179 -7.85 -2.74 11.43
N GLU A 180 -8.97 -3.23 11.98
CA GLU A 180 -9.03 -3.78 13.34
C GLU A 180 -8.15 -5.03 13.53
N CYS A 181 -7.87 -5.76 12.44
CA CYS A 181 -7.01 -6.94 12.47
C CYS A 181 -5.52 -6.61 12.40
N PHE A 182 -5.08 -5.77 11.46
CA PHE A 182 -3.65 -5.55 11.25
C PHE A 182 -3.10 -4.35 12.04
N MET A 183 -3.88 -3.28 12.26
CA MET A 183 -3.35 -2.05 12.87
C MET A 183 -2.83 -2.26 14.31
N PRO A 184 -3.46 -3.08 15.18
CA PRO A 184 -2.90 -3.42 16.48
C PRO A 184 -1.48 -4.00 16.38
N GLU A 185 -1.25 -4.89 15.41
CA GLU A 185 0.04 -5.55 15.18
C GLU A 185 1.11 -4.53 14.74
N TRP A 186 0.73 -3.54 13.92
CA TRP A 186 1.63 -2.45 13.54
C TRP A 186 2.03 -1.57 14.71
N LEU A 187 1.06 -1.15 15.52
CA LEU A 187 1.35 -0.32 16.70
C LEU A 187 2.20 -1.08 17.71
N GLU A 188 1.98 -2.38 17.87
CA GLU A 188 2.81 -3.24 18.71
C GLU A 188 4.23 -3.42 18.17
N ALA A 189 4.39 -3.65 16.87
CA ALA A 189 5.71 -3.77 16.23
C ALA A 189 6.51 -2.46 16.36
N ILE A 190 5.86 -1.31 16.15
CA ILE A 190 6.52 0.00 16.32
C ILE A 190 6.93 0.19 17.77
N ARG A 191 6.03 -0.09 18.73
CA ARG A 191 6.28 0.05 20.16
C ARG A 191 7.46 -0.80 20.64
N THR A 192 7.60 -2.02 20.12
CA THR A 192 8.55 -3.01 20.64
C THR A 192 9.88 -3.04 19.89
N GLU A 193 9.90 -2.63 18.62
CA GLU A 193 11.05 -2.81 17.74
C GLU A 193 11.71 -1.50 17.30
N VAL A 194 11.05 -0.36 17.49
CA VAL A 194 11.59 0.96 17.12
C VAL A 194 12.18 1.65 18.36
N PRO A 195 13.48 2.01 18.35
CA PRO A 195 14.07 2.80 19.43
C PRO A 195 13.40 4.17 19.59
N ASP A 196 13.28 4.65 20.83
CA ASP A 196 12.63 5.94 21.15
C ASP A 196 13.18 7.12 20.34
N GLN A 197 14.49 7.14 20.04
CA GLN A 197 15.11 8.23 19.28
C GLN A 197 14.67 8.25 17.80
N GLN A 198 14.19 7.13 17.28
CA GLN A 198 13.78 6.93 15.88
C GLN A 198 12.25 6.96 15.70
N LEU A 199 11.45 6.95 16.78
CA LEU A 199 9.99 7.07 16.70
C LEU A 199 9.51 8.31 15.93
N LYS A 200 10.29 9.41 15.97
CA LYS A 200 9.99 10.63 15.21
C LYS A 200 9.94 10.41 13.68
N GLU A 201 10.60 9.38 13.17
CA GLU A 201 10.62 9.06 11.73
C GLU A 201 9.27 8.54 11.22
N PHE A 202 8.42 8.04 12.13
CA PHE A 202 7.07 7.56 11.85
C PHE A 202 6.01 8.67 11.92
N ARG A 203 6.41 9.88 12.34
CA ARG A 203 5.45 10.95 12.63
C ARG A 203 4.55 11.26 11.45
N GLU A 204 5.16 11.49 10.29
CA GLU A 204 4.42 11.89 9.11
C GLU A 204 3.43 10.81 8.65
N VAL A 205 3.87 9.55 8.59
CA VAL A 205 3.03 8.45 8.12
C VAL A 205 1.90 8.14 9.10
N LEU A 206 2.17 8.11 10.40
CA LEU A 206 1.14 7.89 11.42
C LEU A 206 0.14 9.04 11.46
N SER A 207 0.60 10.29 11.35
CA SER A 207 -0.32 11.43 11.25
C SER A 207 -1.24 11.29 10.04
N LYS A 208 -0.71 10.98 8.85
CA LYS A 208 -1.55 10.78 7.65
C LYS A 208 -2.56 9.63 7.78
N MET A 209 -2.27 8.61 8.57
CA MET A 209 -3.14 7.45 8.76
C MET A 209 -4.24 7.69 9.80
N PHE A 210 -3.96 8.41 10.88
CA PHE A 210 -4.86 8.61 12.02
C PHE A 210 -5.54 9.97 12.08
N ASP A 211 -5.12 10.92 11.25
CA ASP A 211 -5.77 12.23 11.11
C ASP A 211 -7.05 12.07 10.29
N ILE A 212 -8.22 12.29 10.90
CA ILE A 212 -9.53 12.09 10.29
C ILE A 212 -9.82 13.12 9.18
N GLU A 213 -9.13 14.27 9.18
CA GLU A 213 -9.27 15.28 8.13
C GLU A 213 -8.38 14.98 6.92
N LEU A 214 -7.20 14.40 7.16
CA LEU A 214 -6.22 14.10 6.12
C LEU A 214 -6.31 12.66 5.59
N CYS A 215 -6.84 11.73 6.37
CA CYS A 215 -6.93 10.32 6.01
C CYS A 215 -8.20 10.07 5.17
N PRO A 216 -8.09 9.59 3.92
CA PRO A 216 -9.25 9.33 3.08
C PRO A 216 -10.07 8.09 3.50
N LEU A 217 -9.77 7.47 4.65
CA LEU A 217 -10.56 6.35 5.15
C LEU A 217 -11.98 6.83 5.50
N PRO A 218 -13.04 6.11 5.09
CA PRO A 218 -14.41 6.47 5.41
C PRO A 218 -14.79 6.10 6.85
N PHE A 219 -13.83 6.07 7.78
CA PHE A 219 -14.04 5.64 9.16
C PHE A 219 -14.41 6.83 10.04
N SER A 220 -15.39 6.62 10.91
CA SER A 220 -15.58 7.46 12.08
C SER A 220 -14.41 7.29 13.07
N MET A 221 -14.30 8.22 14.02
CA MET A 221 -13.32 8.12 15.11
C MET A 221 -13.49 6.82 15.92
N GLU A 222 -14.74 6.37 16.10
CA GLU A 222 -15.04 5.13 16.83
C GLU A 222 -14.52 3.90 16.09
N GLU A 223 -14.69 3.84 14.77
CA GLU A 223 -14.18 2.73 13.94
C GLU A 223 -12.64 2.76 13.84
N MET A 224 -12.05 3.96 13.72
CA MET A 224 -10.59 4.14 13.65
C MET A 224 -9.86 3.60 14.89
N PHE A 225 -10.43 3.81 16.07
CA PHE A 225 -9.85 3.44 17.36
C PHE A 225 -10.60 2.31 18.08
N GLY A 226 -11.52 1.63 17.40
CA GLY A 226 -12.38 0.58 17.99
C GLY A 226 -11.59 -0.55 18.64
N PHE A 227 -10.47 -0.95 18.02
CA PHE A 227 -9.57 -1.98 18.55
C PHE A 227 -8.84 -1.57 19.84
N ILE A 228 -8.78 -0.27 20.13
CA ILE A 228 -8.21 0.29 21.37
C ILE A 228 -9.33 0.43 22.42
N SER A 229 -10.46 1.04 22.05
CA SER A 229 -11.54 1.33 22.99
C SER A 229 -12.11 0.06 23.62
N CYS A 230 -12.25 -1.01 22.84
CA CYS A 230 -12.76 -2.29 23.33
C CYS A 230 -11.88 -2.91 24.43
N ARG A 231 -10.58 -2.59 24.48
CA ARG A 231 -9.62 -3.10 25.48
C ARG A 231 -9.74 -2.44 26.84
N PHE A 232 -10.47 -1.33 26.97
CA PHE A 232 -10.73 -0.70 28.27
C PHE A 232 -11.92 -1.31 29.01
N SER A 233 -12.76 -2.13 28.36
CA SER A 233 -13.94 -2.74 28.97
C SER A 233 -13.73 -4.23 29.20
N GLY A 234 -13.69 -4.66 30.47
CA GLY A 234 -13.67 -6.09 30.84
C GLY A 234 -12.32 -6.82 30.64
N TYR A 235 -11.24 -6.12 30.28
CA TYR A 235 -9.89 -6.70 30.14
C TYR A 235 -8.99 -6.41 31.35
N PRO A 236 -7.96 -7.25 31.60
CA PRO A 236 -6.97 -7.01 32.66
C PRO A 236 -6.17 -5.72 32.48
N ALA A 237 -5.63 -5.18 33.58
CA ALA A 237 -4.83 -3.96 33.59
C ALA A 237 -3.64 -3.99 32.62
N SER A 238 -3.00 -5.15 32.42
CA SER A 238 -1.89 -5.30 31.46
C SER A 238 -2.33 -5.07 30.01
N VAL A 239 -3.56 -5.45 29.66
CA VAL A 239 -4.12 -5.24 28.31
C VAL A 239 -4.53 -3.78 28.12
N GLN A 240 -5.06 -3.15 29.17
CA GLN A 240 -5.36 -1.71 29.18
C GLN A 240 -4.09 -0.88 29.05
N GLU A 241 -3.02 -1.24 29.76
CA GLU A 241 -1.71 -0.61 29.65
C GLU A 241 -1.15 -0.72 28.23
N GLN A 242 -1.25 -1.90 27.60
CA GLN A 242 -0.87 -2.07 26.19
C GLN A 242 -1.65 -1.12 25.28
N ALA A 243 -2.96 -1.01 25.47
CA ALA A 243 -3.81 -0.10 24.69
C ALA A 243 -3.40 1.37 24.89
N LEU A 244 -3.01 1.77 26.10
CA LEU A 244 -2.45 3.10 26.38
C LEU A 244 -1.13 3.35 25.65
N LEU A 245 -0.26 2.34 25.58
CA LEU A 245 1.01 2.47 24.85
C LEU A 245 0.77 2.58 23.33
N TRP A 246 -0.23 1.89 22.78
CA TRP A 246 -0.64 2.05 21.38
C TRP A 246 -1.18 3.45 21.09
N LEU A 247 -2.01 3.99 21.99
CA LEU A 247 -2.46 5.38 21.89
C LEU A 247 -1.27 6.34 21.95
N HIS A 248 -0.30 6.09 22.83
CA HIS A 248 0.90 6.90 22.90
C HIS A 248 1.65 6.90 21.55
N VAL A 249 1.86 5.74 20.92
CA VAL A 249 2.51 5.66 19.60
C VAL A 249 1.71 6.37 18.51
N SER A 250 0.37 6.23 18.51
CA SER A 250 -0.51 6.77 17.47
C SER A 250 -0.70 8.29 17.58
N ILE A 251 -0.76 8.82 18.81
CA ILE A 251 -1.12 10.20 19.10
C ILE A 251 0.12 11.08 19.33
N ARG A 252 1.23 10.56 19.87
CA ARG A 252 2.48 11.34 20.06
C ARG A 252 2.97 12.12 18.81
N PRO A 253 2.82 11.60 17.58
CA PRO A 253 3.24 12.32 16.39
C PRO A 253 2.22 13.35 15.88
N VAL A 254 0.93 13.12 16.11
CA VAL A 254 -0.15 14.08 15.85
C VAL A 254 -0.04 15.15 16.94
N ALA A 255 0.48 16.33 16.60
CA ALA A 255 0.80 17.34 17.61
C ALA A 255 -0.44 17.61 18.49
N PHE A 256 -0.23 17.58 19.81
CA PHE A 256 -1.21 17.87 20.88
C PHE A 256 -1.94 19.23 20.77
N TYR A 257 -1.65 20.03 19.74
CA TYR A 257 -2.10 21.40 19.61
C TYR A 257 -3.38 21.57 18.78
N GLU A 258 -3.82 20.58 18.00
CA GLU A 258 -4.97 20.76 17.09
C GLU A 258 -6.15 19.80 17.28
N CYS A 259 -6.09 18.86 18.23
CA CYS A 259 -7.21 17.91 18.40
C CYS A 259 -7.66 17.74 19.86
N PRO A 260 -8.44 18.69 20.41
CA PRO A 260 -9.11 18.55 21.71
C PRO A 260 -9.97 17.28 21.81
N PHE A 261 -10.46 16.80 20.66
CA PHE A 261 -11.34 15.64 20.55
C PHE A 261 -10.69 14.32 20.98
N HIS A 262 -9.39 14.11 20.78
CA HIS A 262 -8.76 12.84 21.19
C HIS A 262 -8.64 12.69 22.71
N ILE A 263 -8.43 13.79 23.44
CA ILE A 263 -8.36 13.76 24.91
C ILE A 263 -9.77 13.66 25.49
N GLU A 264 -10.75 14.39 24.96
CA GLU A 264 -12.13 14.27 25.42
C GLU A 264 -12.76 12.92 25.05
N TRP A 265 -12.48 12.37 23.87
CA TRP A 265 -12.87 11.01 23.48
C TRP A 265 -12.17 9.97 24.35
N PHE A 266 -10.86 10.13 24.62
CA PHE A 266 -10.13 9.26 25.55
C PHE A 266 -10.73 9.33 26.97
N ILE A 267 -11.01 10.53 27.47
CA ILE A 267 -11.69 10.73 28.76
C ILE A 267 -13.10 10.15 28.72
N SER A 268 -13.81 10.22 27.60
CA SER A 268 -15.15 9.64 27.41
C SER A 268 -15.10 8.10 27.42
N CYS A 269 -14.18 7.48 26.68
CA CYS A 269 -13.96 6.03 26.68
C CYS A 269 -13.51 5.51 28.05
N VAL A 270 -12.65 6.25 28.75
CA VAL A 270 -12.22 5.93 30.13
C VAL A 270 -13.35 6.19 31.14
N LYS A 271 -14.20 7.21 30.94
CA LYS A 271 -15.37 7.46 31.81
C LYS A 271 -16.51 6.47 31.58
N TRP A 272 -16.70 5.97 30.36
CA TRP A 272 -17.72 4.95 30.03
C TRP A 272 -17.44 3.62 30.73
N THR A 273 -16.18 3.35 31.09
CA THR A 273 -15.76 2.16 31.85
C THR A 273 -15.72 2.39 33.37
N GLY A 274 -15.94 3.62 33.84
CA GLY A 274 -15.90 4.00 35.26
C GLY A 274 -17.25 4.30 35.92
N CYS A 275 -18.36 4.22 35.19
CA CYS A 275 -19.70 4.50 35.73
C CYS A 275 -20.75 3.66 35.01
N HIS A 276 -20.75 2.35 35.20
CA HIS A 276 -21.98 1.55 35.25
C HIS A 276 -21.67 0.22 35.96
N ASP A 277 -22.24 0.11 37.16
CA ASP A 277 -22.47 -1.09 37.97
C ASP A 277 -21.29 -1.66 38.79
N VAL A 278 -21.01 -1.02 39.95
CA VAL A 278 -21.27 -1.48 41.35
C VAL A 278 -20.44 -0.63 42.32
#